data_AF-A0A9E1MMD2-F1
#
_entry.id   AF-A0A9E1MMD2-F1
#
_cell.length_a   1.000
_cell.length_b   1.000
_cell.length_c   1.000
_cell.angle_alpha   90.00
_cell.angle_beta   90.00
_cell.angle_gamma   90.00
#
_symmetry.space_group_name_H-M   'P 1'
#
loop_
_entity.id
_entity.type
_entity.pdbx_description
1 polymer ?
#
loop_
_entity_poly.entity_id
_entity_poly.type
_entity_poly.pdbx_seq_one_letter_code
_entity_poly.pdbx_strand_id
1 'polypeptide(L)'
;MKKPILHPDENRKRRIRRMYRGFMCTAALMCAAVVPAFAADDPLAVVNNLSEFIFSLIRSIGLILLGFGILQVGLSLKSHDPSQRANGMLTVAGGIVITFTKEILSLVTGG
;
A
#
# COMPACT_ATOMS: atom_id res chain seq x y z
N MET A 1 30.77 28.09 2.45
CA MET A 1 29.63 27.26 2.90
C MET A 1 29.57 27.24 4.42
N LYS A 2 28.70 28.05 5.05
CA LYS A 2 28.39 27.94 6.48
C LYS A 2 27.49 26.71 6.67
N LYS A 3 27.99 25.65 7.31
CA LYS A 3 27.11 24.57 7.78
C LYS A 3 26.16 25.19 8.83
N PRO A 4 24.83 25.01 8.72
CA PRO A 4 23.92 25.54 9.73
C PRO A 4 24.20 24.81 11.05
N ILE A 5 24.56 25.57 12.08
CA ILE A 5 24.70 25.11 13.46
C ILE A 5 23.29 24.76 13.94
N LEU A 6 22.97 23.47 13.91
CA LEU A 6 21.65 22.94 14.19
C LEU A 6 21.51 22.74 15.70
N HIS A 7 20.80 23.65 16.37
CA HIS A 7 20.52 23.53 17.81
C HIS A 7 19.87 22.16 18.11
N PRO A 8 20.31 21.43 19.17
CA PRO A 8 19.77 20.12 19.54
C PRO A 8 18.24 20.08 19.65
N ASP A 9 17.62 21.20 20.00
CA ASP A 9 16.16 21.37 20.15
C ASP A 9 15.39 21.33 18.83
N GLU A 10 15.96 21.84 17.73
CA GLU A 10 15.35 21.84 16.40
C GLU A 10 15.27 20.40 15.84
N ASN A 11 16.32 19.62 16.04
CA ASN A 11 16.37 18.20 15.67
C ASN A 11 15.36 17.37 16.45
N ARG A 12 15.27 17.61 17.77
CA ARG A 12 14.28 16.97 18.64
C ARG A 12 12.86 17.30 18.20
N LYS A 13 12.56 18.58 17.92
CA LYS A 13 11.25 19.02 17.38
C LYS A 13 10.91 18.39 16.03
N ARG A 14 11.87 18.28 15.10
CA ARG A 14 11.68 17.60 13.80
C ARG A 14 11.43 16.11 13.94
N ARG A 15 12.07 15.45 14.91
CA ARG A 15 11.89 14.02 15.21
C ARG A 15 10.51 13.76 15.83
N ILE A 16 10.12 14.58 16.80
CA ILE A 16 8.78 14.52 17.44
C ILE A 16 7.68 14.78 16.40
N ARG A 17 7.81 15.79 15.54
CA ARG A 17 6.83 16.03 14.46
C ARG A 17 6.72 14.85 13.49
N ARG A 18 7.83 14.19 13.15
CA ARG A 18 7.81 12.98 12.30
C ARG A 18 7.12 11.81 13.00
N MET A 19 7.42 11.58 14.27
CA MET A 19 6.76 10.53 15.07
C MET A 19 5.27 10.82 15.24
N TYR A 20 4.91 12.07 15.52
CA TYR A 20 3.51 12.50 15.64
C TYR A 20 2.76 12.34 14.32
N ARG A 21 3.35 12.73 13.18
CA ARG A 21 2.78 12.49 11.85
C ARG A 21 2.64 11.01 11.54
N GLY A 22 3.65 10.20 11.84
CA GLY A 22 3.59 8.75 11.69
C GLY A 22 2.46 8.15 12.52
N PHE A 23 2.37 8.53 13.80
CA PHE A 23 1.31 8.10 14.71
C PHE A 23 -0.09 8.52 14.23
N MET A 24 -0.25 9.77 13.78
CA MET A 24 -1.51 10.27 13.24
C MET A 24 -1.91 9.55 11.95
N CYS A 25 -0.96 9.28 11.05
CA CYS A 25 -1.22 8.48 9.85
C CYS A 25 -1.65 7.05 10.22
N THR A 26 -0.95 6.41 11.15
CA THR A 26 -1.31 5.05 11.60
C THR A 26 -2.67 5.04 12.29
N ALA A 27 -2.95 5.99 13.17
CA ALA A 27 -4.24 6.11 13.83
C ALA A 27 -5.37 6.37 12.83
N ALA A 28 -5.16 7.25 11.84
CA ALA A 28 -6.14 7.52 10.79
C ALA A 28 -6.39 6.29 9.90
N LEU A 29 -5.35 5.54 9.56
CA LEU A 29 -5.48 4.27 8.82
C LEU A 29 -6.27 3.23 9.63
N MET A 30 -6.00 3.12 10.93
CA MET A 30 -6.73 2.23 11.83
C MET A 30 -8.20 2.65 11.96
N CYS A 31 -8.50 3.94 12.11
CA CYS A 31 -9.87 4.44 12.14
C CYS A 31 -10.60 4.20 10.81
N ALA A 32 -9.95 4.47 9.67
CA ALA A 32 -10.52 4.23 8.34
C ALA A 32 -10.79 2.73 8.08
N ALA A 33 -9.99 1.84 8.67
CA ALA A 33 -10.20 0.40 8.62
C ALA A 33 -11.36 -0.09 9.49
N VAL A 34 -11.65 0.64 10.57
CA VAL A 34 -12.65 0.28 11.57
C VAL A 34 -14.04 0.78 11.18
N VAL A 35 -14.16 1.96 10.57
CA VAL A 35 -15.46 2.56 10.19
C VAL A 35 -16.38 1.63 9.37
N PRO A 36 -15.89 0.89 8.34
CA PRO A 36 -16.74 -0.02 7.56
C PRO A 36 -17.29 -1.20 8.39
N ALA A 37 -16.55 -1.65 9.40
CA ALA A 37 -16.91 -2.80 10.24
C ALA A 37 -17.97 -2.45 11.30
N PHE A 38 -18.09 -1.17 11.68
CA PHE A 38 -19.05 -0.72 12.71
C PHE A 38 -20.33 -0.09 12.13
N ALA A 39 -20.43 0.06 10.81
CA ALA A 39 -21.51 0.81 10.14
C ALA A 39 -22.73 -0.04 9.71
N ALA A 40 -22.92 -1.24 10.26
CA ALA A 40 -24.01 -2.13 9.85
C ALA A 40 -24.84 -2.63 11.03
N ASP A 41 -26.15 -2.51 10.90
CA ASP A 41 -27.13 -2.92 11.92
C ASP A 41 -27.34 -4.44 11.97
N ASP A 42 -26.93 -5.17 10.91
CA ASP A 42 -27.05 -6.62 10.79
C ASP A 42 -25.67 -7.32 10.66
N PRO A 43 -25.45 -8.48 11.31
CA PRO A 43 -24.17 -9.18 11.31
C PRO A 43 -23.63 -9.55 9.92
N LEU A 44 -24.51 -9.84 8.96
CA LEU A 44 -24.11 -10.20 7.60
C LEU A 44 -23.56 -8.98 6.83
N ALA A 45 -24.15 -7.81 7.06
CA ALA A 45 -23.69 -6.56 6.45
C ALA A 45 -22.32 -6.12 6.99
N VAL A 46 -22.04 -6.36 8.28
CA VAL A 46 -20.69 -6.16 8.86
C VAL A 46 -19.65 -7.00 8.13
N VAL A 47 -19.93 -8.29 7.91
CA VAL A 47 -19.01 -9.21 7.21
C VAL A 47 -18.81 -8.80 5.75
N ASN A 48 -19.86 -8.35 5.07
CA ASN A 48 -19.75 -7.87 3.69
C ASN A 48 -18.89 -6.61 3.59
N ASN A 49 -19.13 -5.60 4.43
CA ASN A 49 -18.34 -4.36 4.45
C ASN A 49 -16.87 -4.63 4.83
N LEU A 50 -16.62 -5.55 5.76
CA LEU A 50 -15.27 -6.00 6.09
C LEU A 50 -14.61 -6.68 4.88
N SER A 51 -15.32 -7.56 4.17
CA SER A 51 -14.78 -8.24 2.98
C SER A 51 -14.42 -7.23 1.90
N GLU A 52 -15.27 -6.24 1.65
CA GLU A 52 -14.98 -5.15 0.71
C GLU A 52 -13.77 -4.33 1.13
N PHE A 53 -13.66 -4.03 2.42
CA PHE A 53 -12.50 -3.33 2.96
C PHE A 53 -11.21 -4.14 2.76
N ILE A 54 -11.21 -5.44 3.07
CA ILE A 54 -10.05 -6.32 2.86
C ILE A 54 -9.68 -6.39 1.37
N PHE A 55 -10.64 -6.53 0.47
CA PHE A 55 -10.37 -6.49 -0.97
C PHE A 55 -9.79 -5.14 -1.41
N SER A 56 -10.23 -4.03 -0.82
CA SER A 56 -9.67 -2.70 -1.10
C SER A 56 -8.21 -2.55 -0.63
N LEU A 57 -7.85 -3.16 0.50
CA LEU A 57 -6.46 -3.22 0.99
C LEU A 57 -5.58 -4.07 0.07
N ILE A 58 -6.06 -5.26 -0.31
CA ILE A 58 -5.35 -6.16 -1.24
C ILE A 58 -5.09 -5.44 -2.58
N ARG A 59 -6.11 -4.76 -3.13
CA ARG A 59 -5.98 -3.96 -4.35
C ARG A 59 -4.93 -2.85 -4.20
N SER A 60 -4.96 -2.14 -3.08
CA SER A 60 -4.02 -1.06 -2.79
C SER A 60 -2.57 -1.57 -2.72
N ILE A 61 -2.37 -2.75 -2.12
CA ILE A 61 -1.06 -3.44 -2.11
C ILE A 61 -0.65 -3.84 -3.53
N GLY A 62 -1.58 -4.36 -4.34
CA GLY A 62 -1.34 -4.69 -5.75
C GLY A 62 -0.84 -3.49 -6.57
N LEU A 63 -1.44 -2.31 -6.37
CA LEU A 63 -1.00 -1.06 -7.02
C LEU A 63 0.40 -0.62 -6.59
N ILE A 64 0.76 -0.82 -5.32
CA ILE A 64 2.12 -0.54 -4.83
C ILE A 64 3.15 -1.48 -5.46
N LEU A 65 2.84 -2.78 -5.53
CA LEU A 65 3.70 -3.77 -6.19
C LEU A 65 3.85 -3.49 -7.68
N LEU A 66 2.78 -3.05 -8.35
CA LEU A 66 2.82 -2.57 -9.73
C LEU A 66 3.79 -1.39 -9.89
N GLY A 67 3.68 -0.37 -9.04
CA GLY A 67 4.59 0.77 -9.06
C GLY A 67 6.05 0.35 -8.85
N PHE A 68 6.31 -0.53 -7.87
CA PHE A 68 7.65 -1.03 -7.61
C PHE A 68 8.19 -1.92 -8.73
N GLY A 69 7.35 -2.78 -9.32
CA GLY A 69 7.70 -3.63 -10.45
C GLY A 69 8.06 -2.81 -11.70
N ILE A 70 7.32 -1.74 -11.99
CA ILE A 70 7.63 -0.83 -13.09
C ILE A 70 8.98 -0.14 -12.87
N LEU A 71 9.28 0.31 -11.64
CA LEU A 71 10.58 0.90 -11.31
C LEU A 71 11.73 -0.10 -11.52
N GLN A 72 11.54 -1.36 -11.13
CA GLN A 72 12.53 -2.42 -11.39
C GLN A 72 12.74 -2.65 -12.89
N VAL A 73 11.65 -2.76 -13.66
CA VAL A 73 11.74 -2.91 -15.12
C VAL A 73 12.44 -1.70 -15.75
N GLY A 74 12.09 -0.47 -15.37
CA GLY A 74 12.70 0.75 -15.89
C GLY A 74 14.21 0.86 -15.61
N LEU A 75 14.65 0.47 -14.42
CA LEU A 75 16.08 0.39 -14.10
C LEU A 75 16.78 -0.74 -14.88
N SER A 76 16.11 -1.89 -15.03
CA SER A 76 16.66 -3.05 -15.75
C SER A 76 16.86 -2.82 -17.25
N LEU A 77 16.17 -1.83 -17.85
CA LEU A 77 16.41 -1.39 -19.22
C LEU A 77 17.79 -0.73 -19.36
N LYS A 78 18.25 0.01 -18.34
CA LYS A 78 19.59 0.63 -18.30
C LYS A 78 20.70 -0.39 -18.01
N SER A 79 20.42 -1.41 -17.21
CA SER A 79 21.46 -2.32 -16.67
C SER A 79 21.82 -3.52 -17.57
N HIS A 80 21.07 -3.77 -18.65
CA HIS A 80 21.21 -4.97 -19.53
C HIS A 80 21.15 -6.34 -18.84
N ASP A 81 20.95 -6.40 -17.52
CA ASP A 81 20.88 -7.62 -16.72
C ASP A 81 19.53 -8.35 -16.91
N PRO A 82 19.55 -9.58 -17.45
CA PRO A 82 18.34 -10.37 -17.69
C PRO A 82 17.54 -10.68 -16.42
N SER A 83 18.22 -10.85 -15.28
CA SER A 83 17.59 -11.20 -14.01
C SER A 83 16.76 -10.06 -13.41
N GLN A 84 17.22 -8.80 -13.55
CA GLN A 84 16.45 -7.63 -13.09
C GLN A 84 15.20 -7.42 -13.94
N ARG A 85 15.29 -7.71 -15.25
CA ARG A 85 14.15 -7.68 -16.16
C ARG A 85 13.13 -8.76 -15.78
N ALA A 86 13.59 -9.99 -15.55
CA ALA A 86 12.73 -11.10 -15.16
C ALA A 86 12.03 -10.85 -13.81
N ASN A 87 12.77 -10.42 -12.79
CA ASN A 87 12.21 -10.16 -11.46
C ASN A 87 11.26 -8.96 -11.44
N GLY A 88 11.59 -7.90 -12.20
CA GLY A 88 10.70 -6.77 -12.41
C GLY A 88 9.40 -7.17 -13.11
N MET A 89 9.48 -7.97 -14.18
CA MET A 89 8.31 -8.47 -14.90
C MET A 89 7.44 -9.39 -14.04
N LEU A 90 8.04 -10.29 -13.25
CA LEU A 90 7.30 -11.15 -12.31
C LEU A 90 6.57 -10.33 -11.25
N THR A 91 7.20 -9.26 -10.74
CA THR A 91 6.58 -8.36 -9.78
C THR A 91 5.41 -7.59 -10.40
N VAL A 92 5.54 -7.14 -11.65
CA VAL A 92 4.45 -6.50 -12.40
C VAL A 92 3.30 -7.47 -12.62
N ALA A 93 3.57 -8.69 -13.10
CA ALA A 93 2.55 -9.69 -13.34
C ALA A 93 1.81 -10.08 -12.04
N GLY A 94 2.55 -10.32 -10.96
CA GLY A 94 1.97 -10.58 -9.63
C GLY A 94 1.14 -9.40 -9.13
N GLY A 95 1.63 -8.16 -9.30
CA GLY A 95 0.91 -6.94 -8.95
C GLY A 95 -0.41 -6.77 -9.70
N ILE A 96 -0.45 -7.10 -11.00
CA ILE A 96 -1.69 -7.10 -11.80
C ILE A 96 -2.69 -8.09 -11.23
N VAL A 97 -2.29 -9.35 -11.03
CA VAL A 97 -3.17 -10.39 -10.50
C VAL A 97 -3.72 -10.00 -9.12
N ILE A 98 -2.85 -9.50 -8.22
CA ILE A 98 -3.26 -9.06 -6.88
C ILE A 98 -4.27 -7.92 -6.96
N THR A 99 -4.05 -6.95 -7.85
CA THR A 99 -4.93 -5.77 -8.03
C THR A 99 -6.34 -6.17 -8.47
N PHE A 100 -6.45 -7.20 -9.31
CA PHE A 100 -7.73 -7.68 -9.86
C PHE A 100 -8.27 -8.93 -9.15
N THR A 101 -7.74 -9.29 -7.98
CA THR A 101 -8.15 -10.50 -7.26
C THR A 101 -9.66 -10.52 -6.96
N LYS A 102 -10.27 -9.38 -6.60
CA LYS A 102 -11.73 -9.31 -6.31
C LYS A 102 -12.53 -9.59 -7.58
N GLU A 103 -12.15 -8.99 -8.69
CA GLU A 103 -12.79 -9.19 -10.00
C GLU A 103 -12.64 -10.64 -10.49
N ILE A 104 -11.44 -11.21 -10.38
CA ILE A 104 -11.17 -12.61 -10.75
C ILE A 104 -12.02 -13.55 -9.88
N LEU A 105 -12.07 -13.30 -8.57
CA LEU A 105 -12.88 -14.10 -7.66
C LEU A 105 -14.36 -14.04 -8.06
N SER A 106 -14.91 -12.84 -8.30
CA SER A 106 -16.30 -12.65 -8.71
C SER A 106 -16.62 -13.34 -10.05
N LEU A 107 -15.68 -13.32 -11.01
CA LEU A 107 -15.83 -13.99 -12.30
C LEU A 107 -15.87 -15.52 -12.15
N VAL A 108 -15.06 -16.09 -11.26
CA VAL A 108 -14.98 -17.54 -11.05
C VAL A 108 -16.11 -18.06 -10.17
N THR A 109 -16.55 -17.28 -9.17
CA THR A 109 -17.71 -17.64 -8.33
C THR A 109 -19.04 -17.44 -9.04
N GLY A 110 -19.03 -16.95 -10.28
CA GLY A 110 -20.20 -16.94 -11.14
C GLY A 110 -21.16 -15.78 -10.94
N GLY A 111 -20.69 -14.64 -10.39
CA GLY A 111 -21.44 -13.38 -10.31
C GLY A 111 -22.86 -13.50 -9.76
#